data_AF-A0A8T7C6S4-F1
#
_entry.id   AF-A0A8T7C6S4-F1
#
_cell.length_a   1.000
_cell.length_b   1.000
_cell.length_c   1.000
_cell.angle_alpha   90.00
_cell.angle_beta   90.00
_cell.angle_gamma   90.00
#
_symmetry.space_group_name_H-M   'P 1'
#
loop_
_entity.id
_entity.type
_entity.pdbx_description
1 polymer ?
#
loop_
_entity_poly.entity_id
_entity_poly.type
_entity_poly.pdbx_seq_one_letter_code
_entity_poly.pdbx_strand_id
1 'polypeptide(L)'
;MSYSQSSDSENPHYADQTALYATKQWVSLPFKEADILADPNLVTTFISEVRDSDNDGIGDDVDNCTDVANADQRDTDGDGFGNICDPDFNNDGVINFLDLGYLGSRFGSSDPDADLDGDGFVTFLDFAILRDMFYGVPGPAAVPPALTYTNDVQPILAAKCAGCHTGGSLSPLNFAGNYASILLPATYPTCAGLSTGACVLLRVQNGDMPFGAGCSGDPVADAGNPSCLTAQEQDTLQHWLDAGMPE
;
A
#
# COMPACT_ATOMS: atom_id res chain seq x y z
N MET A 1 8.32 51.70 24.46
CA MET A 1 7.70 50.37 24.28
C MET A 1 6.70 50.22 25.39
N SER A 2 5.40 50.26 25.08
CA SER A 2 4.35 49.95 26.06
C SER A 2 4.14 48.44 26.07
N TYR A 3 4.02 47.85 27.25
CA TYR A 3 3.58 46.46 27.39
C TYR A 3 2.05 46.44 27.36
N SER A 4 1.42 45.69 26.46
CA SER A 4 -0.05 45.60 26.34
C SER A 4 -0.45 44.15 26.07
N GLN A 5 -1.67 43.77 26.45
CA GLN A 5 -2.25 42.44 26.18
C GLN A 5 -2.73 42.29 24.72
N SER A 6 -2.82 43.39 23.98
CA SER A 6 -3.12 43.43 22.56
C SER A 6 -2.04 44.21 21.82
N SER A 7 -1.61 43.71 20.66
CA SER A 7 -0.75 44.44 19.73
C SER A 7 -1.55 45.46 18.88
N ASP A 8 -2.86 45.30 18.79
CA ASP A 8 -3.79 46.21 18.13
C ASP A 8 -4.22 47.33 19.10
N SER A 9 -3.96 48.58 18.72
CA SER A 9 -4.26 49.79 19.50
C SER A 9 -5.74 50.20 19.48
N GLU A 10 -6.55 49.66 18.56
CA GLU A 10 -7.98 49.94 18.49
C GLU A 10 -8.82 48.94 19.31
N ASN A 11 -8.20 47.87 19.81
CA ASN A 11 -8.88 46.89 20.65
C ASN A 11 -9.32 47.50 21.99
N PRO A 12 -10.57 47.30 22.45
CA PRO A 12 -11.05 47.81 23.75
C PRO A 12 -10.27 47.28 24.96
N HIS A 13 -9.47 46.23 24.79
CA HIS A 13 -8.57 45.67 25.80
C HIS A 13 -7.10 46.12 25.64
N TYR A 14 -6.81 47.04 24.71
CA TYR A 14 -5.50 47.68 24.60
C TYR A 14 -5.29 48.64 25.78
N ALA A 15 -4.26 48.39 26.58
CA ALA A 15 -3.89 49.25 27.69
C ALA A 15 -2.37 49.21 27.92
N ASP A 16 -1.77 50.35 28.27
CA ASP A 16 -0.36 50.39 28.67
C ASP A 16 -0.19 49.82 30.09
N GLN A 17 0.45 48.66 30.17
CA GLN A 17 0.72 47.88 31.38
C GLN A 17 2.20 47.93 31.79
N THR A 18 2.99 48.86 31.24
CA THR A 18 4.43 48.97 31.51
C THR A 18 4.74 49.12 33.00
N ALA A 19 3.93 49.90 33.73
CA ALA A 19 4.10 50.10 35.17
C ALA A 19 3.77 48.84 35.99
N LEU A 20 2.76 48.07 35.57
CA LEU A 20 2.36 46.81 36.20
C LEU A 20 3.45 45.73 36.02
N TYR A 21 4.02 45.66 34.81
CA TYR A 21 5.16 44.79 34.51
C TYR A 21 6.38 45.13 35.37
N ALA A 22 6.75 46.42 35.46
CA ALA A 22 7.90 46.88 36.25
C ALA A 22 7.77 46.58 37.75
N THR A 23 6.53 46.51 38.26
CA THR A 23 6.22 46.20 39.67
C THR A 23 5.90 44.72 39.91
N LYS A 24 6.00 43.86 38.89
CA LYS A 24 5.63 42.44 38.93
C LYS A 24 4.18 42.19 39.41
N GLN A 25 3.29 43.14 39.17
CA GLN A 25 1.87 43.01 39.45
C GLN A 25 1.16 42.56 38.18
N TRP A 26 1.06 41.24 37.99
CA TRP A 26 0.43 40.66 36.80
C TRP A 26 -1.09 40.80 36.88
N VAL A 27 -1.71 41.24 35.79
CA VAL A 27 -3.16 41.20 35.63
C VAL A 27 -3.56 39.72 35.54
N SER A 28 -4.45 39.25 36.42
CA SER A 28 -5.06 37.94 36.24
C SER A 28 -5.80 37.95 34.91
N LEU A 29 -5.51 36.98 34.02
CA LEU A 29 -6.23 36.86 32.76
C LEU A 29 -7.75 36.87 33.04
N PRO A 30 -8.54 37.59 32.22
CA PRO A 30 -9.95 37.84 32.53
C PRO A 30 -10.84 36.60 32.41
N PHE A 31 -10.31 35.51 31.87
CA PHE A 31 -11.02 34.25 31.65
C PHE A 31 -10.32 33.11 32.40
N LYS A 32 -11.11 32.33 33.13
CA LYS A 32 -10.71 31.01 33.62
C LYS A 32 -11.01 29.98 32.53
N GLU A 33 -10.34 28.84 32.58
CA GLU A 33 -10.64 27.70 31.69
C GLU A 33 -12.14 27.37 31.64
N ALA A 34 -12.81 27.45 32.80
CA ALA A 34 -14.25 27.23 32.92
C ALA A 34 -15.10 28.25 32.14
N ASP A 35 -14.61 29.50 32.00
CA ASP A 35 -15.30 30.56 31.25
C ASP A 35 -15.12 30.36 29.74
N ILE A 36 -13.95 29.89 29.29
CA ILE A 36 -13.66 29.54 27.89
C ILE A 36 -14.53 28.35 27.46
N LEU A 37 -14.57 27.30 28.27
CA LEU A 37 -15.37 26.09 28.01
C LEU A 37 -16.89 26.34 28.05
N ALA A 38 -17.33 27.41 28.69
CA ALA A 38 -18.73 27.80 28.77
C ALA A 38 -19.18 28.77 27.66
N ASP A 39 -18.26 29.26 26.82
CA ASP A 39 -18.60 30.17 25.72
C ASP A 39 -19.40 29.42 24.63
N PRO A 40 -20.65 29.83 24.33
CA PRO A 40 -21.46 29.20 23.28
C PRO A 40 -20.88 29.37 21.87
N ASN A 41 -19.87 30.23 21.69
CA ASN A 41 -19.15 30.44 20.42
C ASN A 41 -17.77 29.76 20.42
N LEU A 42 -17.44 28.95 21.42
CA LEU A 42 -16.19 28.18 21.41
C LEU A 42 -16.20 27.23 20.20
N VAL A 43 -15.25 27.45 19.28
CA VAL A 43 -14.99 26.54 18.17
C VAL A 43 -13.68 25.83 18.44
N THR A 44 -13.73 24.50 18.58
CA THR A 44 -12.54 23.65 18.60
C THR A 44 -12.22 23.24 17.17
N THR A 45 -11.14 23.78 16.62
CA THR A 45 -10.59 23.31 15.35
C THR A 45 -9.51 22.28 15.64
N PHE A 46 -9.68 21.06 15.11
CA PHE A 46 -8.62 20.07 15.07
C PHE A 46 -7.77 20.38 13.83
N ILE A 47 -6.56 20.87 14.04
CA ILE A 47 -5.55 20.85 12.99
C ILE A 47 -4.95 19.45 13.03
N SER A 48 -5.36 18.61 12.09
CA SER A 48 -4.62 17.40 11.77
C SER A 48 -3.45 17.85 10.90
N GLU A 49 -2.30 18.11 11.52
CA GLU A 49 -1.06 18.06 10.74
C GLU A 49 -0.84 16.59 10.43
N VAL A 50 -1.32 16.19 9.25
CA VAL A 50 -0.94 14.90 8.69
C VAL A 50 0.57 14.94 8.57
N ARG A 51 1.23 13.96 9.19
CA ARG A 51 2.68 13.86 9.10
C ARG A 51 3.03 13.64 7.64
N ASP A 52 4.01 14.36 7.16
CA ASP A 52 4.56 14.28 5.80
C ASP A 52 6.09 14.25 6.01
N SER A 53 6.65 13.04 5.94
CA SER A 53 8.01 12.75 6.38
C SER A 53 9.04 13.18 5.35
N ASP A 54 8.71 13.15 4.06
CA ASP A 54 9.59 13.53 2.97
C ASP A 54 9.31 14.95 2.41
N ASN A 55 8.22 15.58 2.85
CA ASN A 55 7.77 16.94 2.50
C ASN A 55 7.38 17.11 1.03
N ASP A 56 6.77 16.10 0.43
CA ASP A 56 6.29 16.14 -0.95
C ASP A 56 4.86 16.73 -1.09
N GLY A 57 4.16 16.91 0.04
CA GLY A 57 2.80 17.44 0.10
C GLY A 57 1.71 16.37 0.19
N ILE A 58 2.08 15.10 0.24
CA ILE A 58 1.23 13.95 0.51
C ILE A 58 1.47 13.50 1.96
N GLY A 59 0.40 13.09 2.64
CA GLY A 59 0.50 12.64 4.02
C GLY A 59 1.03 11.22 4.11
N ASP A 60 1.86 10.92 5.11
CA ASP A 60 2.39 9.58 5.45
C ASP A 60 1.29 8.49 5.57
N ASP A 61 0.02 8.86 5.71
CA ASP A 61 -1.12 7.95 5.80
C ASP A 61 -1.73 7.54 4.45
N VAL A 62 -1.32 8.20 3.36
CA VAL A 62 -1.77 7.94 1.99
C VAL A 62 -0.64 7.97 0.95
N ASP A 63 0.61 8.10 1.39
CA ASP A 63 1.80 8.22 0.55
C ASP A 63 2.41 6.86 0.17
N ASN A 64 2.52 6.56 -1.13
CA ASN A 64 3.12 5.32 -1.62
C ASN A 64 4.67 5.28 -1.55
N CYS A 65 5.33 6.36 -1.10
CA CYS A 65 6.77 6.41 -0.81
C CYS A 65 7.11 7.34 0.38
N THR A 66 6.61 7.04 1.60
CA THR A 66 6.76 7.84 2.85
C THR A 66 8.15 8.39 3.23
N ASP A 67 9.24 7.93 2.62
CA ASP A 67 10.60 8.41 2.85
C ASP A 67 11.24 9.08 1.60
N VAL A 68 10.56 9.09 0.44
CA VAL A 68 11.09 9.53 -0.86
C VAL A 68 10.05 10.33 -1.64
N ALA A 69 10.26 11.65 -1.67
CA ALA A 69 9.33 12.60 -2.26
C ALA A 69 8.90 12.27 -3.70
N ASN A 70 7.60 12.04 -3.88
CA ASN A 70 6.96 11.76 -5.16
C ASN A 70 5.52 12.30 -5.20
N ALA A 71 5.39 13.62 -5.26
CA ALA A 71 4.10 14.31 -5.20
C ALA A 71 3.08 13.92 -6.30
N ASP A 72 3.52 13.23 -7.37
CA ASP A 72 2.67 12.68 -8.42
C ASP A 72 2.13 11.28 -8.09
N GLN A 73 2.65 10.65 -7.02
CA GLN A 73 2.26 9.34 -6.48
C GLN A 73 2.22 8.26 -7.55
N ARG A 74 3.18 8.30 -8.50
CA ARG A 74 3.24 7.35 -9.60
C ARG A 74 3.50 5.94 -9.08
N ASP A 75 2.59 5.03 -9.40
CA ASP A 75 2.61 3.60 -9.11
C ASP A 75 2.02 2.90 -10.36
N THR A 76 2.87 2.34 -11.20
CA THR A 76 2.49 1.85 -12.53
C THR A 76 2.07 0.40 -12.58
N ASP A 77 2.53 -0.42 -11.64
CA ASP A 77 2.15 -1.82 -11.51
C ASP A 77 1.01 -2.03 -10.49
N GLY A 78 0.74 -1.02 -9.66
CA GLY A 78 -0.44 -0.92 -8.78
C GLY A 78 -0.29 -1.71 -7.49
N ASP A 79 0.93 -1.97 -7.05
CA ASP A 79 1.20 -2.81 -5.89
C ASP A 79 1.19 -2.04 -4.55
N GLY A 80 1.13 -0.71 -4.63
CA GLY A 80 1.08 0.19 -3.48
C GLY A 80 2.38 0.89 -3.12
N PHE A 81 3.47 0.58 -3.81
CA PHE A 81 4.72 1.32 -3.70
C PHE A 81 4.89 2.22 -4.91
N GLY A 82 5.36 3.45 -4.70
CA GLY A 82 5.59 4.37 -5.81
C GLY A 82 6.83 3.96 -6.60
N ASN A 83 6.82 4.17 -7.92
CA ASN A 83 7.94 3.81 -8.81
C ASN A 83 9.31 4.28 -8.28
N ILE A 84 9.39 5.46 -7.67
CA ILE A 84 10.68 6.00 -7.19
C ILE A 84 11.27 5.22 -6.01
N CYS A 85 10.43 4.52 -5.25
CA CYS A 85 10.81 3.69 -4.11
C CYS A 85 10.52 2.20 -4.34
N ASP A 86 10.19 1.80 -5.57
CA ASP A 86 9.93 0.41 -5.93
C ASP A 86 10.67 -0.07 -7.18
N PRO A 87 11.93 -0.50 -7.03
CA PRO A 87 12.65 -1.21 -8.07
C PRO A 87 12.54 -2.74 -7.94
N ASP A 88 11.48 -3.29 -7.33
CA ASP A 88 11.18 -4.73 -7.21
C ASP A 88 10.22 -5.18 -8.33
N PHE A 89 10.74 -5.23 -9.55
CA PHE A 89 9.95 -5.47 -10.76
C PHE A 89 9.32 -6.87 -10.87
N ASN A 90 9.68 -7.78 -9.97
CA ASN A 90 9.05 -9.10 -9.88
C ASN A 90 8.17 -9.25 -8.62
N ASN A 91 8.07 -8.19 -7.81
CA ASN A 91 7.34 -8.05 -6.55
C ASN A 91 7.58 -9.26 -5.62
N ASP A 92 8.83 -9.74 -5.54
CA ASP A 92 9.23 -10.85 -4.66
C ASP A 92 9.63 -10.39 -3.24
N GLY A 93 9.55 -9.07 -3.01
CA GLY A 93 9.86 -8.38 -1.77
C GLY A 93 11.35 -8.09 -1.59
N VAL A 94 12.21 -8.42 -2.57
CA VAL A 94 13.67 -8.28 -2.45
C VAL A 94 14.29 -7.75 -3.74
N ILE A 95 14.78 -6.52 -3.69
CA ILE A 95 15.46 -5.88 -4.82
C ILE A 95 16.82 -6.55 -5.05
N ASN A 96 16.99 -7.25 -6.16
CA ASN A 96 18.15 -8.09 -6.41
C ASN A 96 18.60 -8.13 -7.89
N PHE A 97 19.39 -9.14 -8.25
CA PHE A 97 19.94 -9.27 -9.60
C PHE A 97 18.88 -9.56 -10.67
N LEU A 98 17.73 -10.12 -10.31
CA LEU A 98 16.61 -10.33 -11.22
C LEU A 98 16.04 -8.98 -11.65
N ASP A 99 15.86 -8.05 -10.73
CA ASP A 99 15.34 -6.69 -10.97
C ASP A 99 16.33 -5.85 -11.76
N LEU A 100 17.62 -5.94 -11.43
CA LEU A 100 18.67 -5.34 -12.25
C LEU A 100 18.67 -5.92 -13.67
N GLY A 101 18.36 -7.21 -13.82
CA GLY A 101 18.19 -7.85 -15.12
C GLY A 101 17.01 -7.29 -15.91
N TYR A 102 15.88 -7.07 -15.23
CA TYR A 102 14.69 -6.44 -15.79
C TYR A 102 14.99 -5.01 -16.25
N LEU A 103 15.49 -4.16 -15.36
CA LEU A 103 15.88 -2.78 -15.65
C LEU A 103 16.93 -2.70 -16.76
N GLY A 104 17.92 -3.60 -16.69
CA GLY A 104 18.92 -3.89 -17.73
C GLY A 104 18.33 -4.06 -19.12
N SER A 105 17.25 -4.84 -19.22
CA SER A 105 16.57 -5.12 -20.49
C SER A 105 15.77 -3.94 -21.04
N ARG A 106 15.45 -2.94 -20.20
CA ARG A 106 14.66 -1.76 -20.53
C ARG A 106 15.49 -0.50 -20.79
N PHE A 107 16.81 -0.55 -20.62
CA PHE A 107 17.67 0.61 -20.83
C PHE A 107 17.45 1.28 -22.20
N GLY A 108 17.19 2.58 -22.19
CA GLY A 108 16.89 3.41 -23.36
C GLY A 108 15.45 3.32 -23.88
N SER A 109 14.57 2.60 -23.18
CA SER A 109 13.13 2.55 -23.48
C SER A 109 12.37 3.66 -22.74
N SER A 110 11.07 3.74 -22.98
CA SER A 110 10.10 4.56 -22.25
C SER A 110 9.12 3.67 -21.50
N ASP A 111 9.61 2.54 -20.98
CA ASP A 111 8.80 1.63 -20.18
C ASP A 111 8.42 2.36 -18.88
N PRO A 112 7.12 2.58 -18.62
CA PRO A 112 6.68 3.47 -17.53
C PRO A 112 7.01 2.92 -16.16
N ASP A 113 7.21 1.60 -16.05
CA ASP A 113 7.50 0.90 -14.81
C ASP A 113 8.99 0.97 -14.49
N ALA A 114 9.83 0.70 -15.50
CA ALA A 114 11.28 0.80 -15.37
C ALA A 114 11.83 2.24 -15.40
N ASP A 115 11.00 3.22 -15.73
CA ASP A 115 11.26 4.66 -15.56
C ASP A 115 10.91 5.02 -14.12
N LEU A 116 11.89 4.91 -13.21
CA LEU A 116 11.72 5.07 -11.77
C LEU A 116 11.73 6.55 -11.37
N ASP A 117 12.48 7.41 -12.07
CA ASP A 117 12.51 8.85 -11.79
C ASP A 117 11.41 9.66 -12.52
N GLY A 118 10.74 9.05 -13.51
CA GLY A 118 9.59 9.64 -14.20
C GLY A 118 9.97 10.66 -15.26
N ASP A 119 11.21 10.66 -15.75
CA ASP A 119 11.67 11.60 -16.78
C ASP A 119 11.24 11.20 -18.20
N GLY A 120 10.62 10.03 -18.35
CA GLY A 120 10.10 9.47 -19.59
C GLY A 120 11.03 8.46 -20.27
N PHE A 121 12.23 8.22 -19.70
CA PHE A 121 13.21 7.29 -20.27
C PHE A 121 13.93 6.49 -19.20
N VAL A 122 14.11 5.20 -19.46
CA VAL A 122 14.96 4.34 -18.63
C VAL A 122 16.42 4.64 -18.94
N THR A 123 17.09 5.39 -18.08
CA THR A 123 18.49 5.80 -18.23
C THR A 123 19.35 5.28 -17.08
N PHE A 124 20.53 5.86 -16.89
CA PHE A 124 21.41 5.50 -15.78
C PHE A 124 20.93 6.06 -14.44
N LEU A 125 19.98 6.99 -14.44
CA LEU A 125 19.39 7.57 -13.23
C LEU A 125 18.47 6.55 -12.55
N ASP A 126 17.66 5.80 -13.31
CA ASP A 126 16.85 4.69 -12.79
C ASP A 126 17.72 3.59 -12.19
N PHE A 127 18.85 3.29 -12.85
CA PHE A 127 19.82 2.32 -12.31
C PHE A 127 20.47 2.81 -11.03
N ALA A 128 20.58 4.12 -10.82
CA ALA A 128 21.08 4.66 -9.56
C ALA A 128 20.08 4.45 -8.43
N ILE A 129 18.77 4.60 -8.71
CA ILE A 129 17.68 4.31 -7.75
C ILE A 129 17.74 2.84 -7.33
N LEU A 130 17.70 1.91 -8.30
CA LEU A 130 17.77 0.47 -7.99
C LEU A 130 19.05 0.11 -7.23
N ARG A 131 20.20 0.68 -7.60
CA ARG A 131 21.48 0.42 -6.93
C ARG A 131 21.43 0.83 -5.46
N ASP A 132 20.82 1.97 -5.16
CA ASP A 132 20.78 2.50 -3.80
C ASP A 132 19.87 1.64 -2.89
N MET A 133 18.94 0.88 -3.49
CA MET A 133 18.03 -0.04 -2.80
C MET A 133 18.41 -1.52 -2.95
N PHE A 134 19.56 -1.84 -3.56
CA PHE A 134 19.96 -3.22 -3.85
C PHE A 134 20.14 -4.04 -2.56
N TYR A 135 19.52 -5.23 -2.51
CA TYR A 135 19.30 -6.08 -1.32
C TYR A 135 18.32 -5.53 -0.27
N GLY A 136 17.63 -4.43 -0.57
CA GLY A 136 16.56 -3.88 0.24
C GLY A 136 15.19 -4.45 -0.11
N VAL A 137 14.17 -3.75 0.35
CA VAL A 137 12.75 -4.00 0.08
C VAL A 137 12.14 -2.72 -0.51
N PRO A 138 11.02 -2.79 -1.26
CA PRO A 138 10.27 -1.61 -1.71
C PRO A 138 9.78 -0.70 -0.58
N GLY A 139 9.54 0.56 -0.91
CA GLY A 139 9.00 1.55 0.01
C GLY A 139 10.04 2.15 0.97
N PRO A 140 9.62 2.56 2.18
CA PRO A 140 8.31 2.32 2.81
C PRO A 140 7.15 3.11 2.19
N ALA A 141 5.96 2.51 2.20
CA ALA A 141 4.68 3.10 1.78
C ALA A 141 3.68 3.14 2.94
N ALA A 142 2.66 4.00 2.81
CA ALA A 142 1.56 4.20 3.74
C ALA A 142 0.57 3.02 3.72
N VAL A 143 1.04 1.81 4.05
CA VAL A 143 0.31 0.54 3.87
C VAL A 143 -0.09 0.36 2.40
N PRO A 144 0.51 -0.58 1.63
CA PRO A 144 0.06 -0.82 0.27
C PRO A 144 -1.47 -1.00 0.28
N PRO A 145 -2.23 -0.42 -0.68
CA PRO A 145 -3.67 -0.51 -0.67
C PRO A 145 -4.03 -1.97 -0.56
N ALA A 146 -4.93 -2.30 0.38
CA ALA A 146 -5.23 -3.68 0.70
C ALA A 146 -5.65 -4.41 -0.58
N LEU A 147 -4.83 -5.35 -1.04
CA LEU A 147 -5.14 -6.21 -2.19
C LEU A 147 -6.57 -6.70 -2.04
N THR A 148 -7.37 -6.55 -3.07
CA THR A 148 -8.79 -6.89 -3.09
C THR A 148 -9.00 -8.18 -3.88
N TYR A 149 -10.10 -8.87 -3.59
CA TYR A 149 -10.46 -10.01 -4.42
C TYR A 149 -10.75 -9.57 -5.86
N THR A 150 -11.52 -8.50 -6.02
CA THR A 150 -12.06 -8.07 -7.32
C THR A 150 -10.97 -7.63 -8.29
N ASN A 151 -10.01 -6.83 -7.83
CA ASN A 151 -9.01 -6.24 -8.71
C ASN A 151 -7.78 -7.14 -8.88
N ASP A 152 -7.39 -7.88 -7.84
CA ASP A 152 -6.05 -8.49 -7.79
C ASP A 152 -6.12 -10.02 -7.86
N VAL A 153 -7.03 -10.64 -7.11
CA VAL A 153 -7.12 -12.11 -7.00
C VAL A 153 -8.01 -12.74 -8.08
N GLN A 154 -9.14 -12.12 -8.39
CA GLN A 154 -10.11 -12.66 -9.34
C GLN A 154 -9.51 -12.84 -10.74
N PRO A 155 -8.71 -11.90 -11.29
CA PRO A 155 -8.06 -12.11 -12.60
C PRO A 155 -7.15 -13.34 -12.62
N ILE A 156 -6.36 -13.55 -11.56
CA ILE A 156 -5.45 -14.70 -11.42
C ILE A 156 -6.27 -16.00 -11.40
N LEU A 157 -7.26 -16.10 -10.51
CA LEU A 157 -8.06 -17.31 -10.37
C LEU A 157 -8.94 -17.58 -11.60
N ALA A 158 -9.44 -16.53 -12.25
CA ALA A 158 -10.20 -16.65 -13.49
C ALA A 158 -9.33 -17.19 -14.64
N ALA A 159 -8.09 -16.69 -14.77
CA ALA A 159 -7.18 -17.14 -15.82
C ALA A 159 -6.68 -18.57 -15.60
N LYS A 160 -6.36 -18.94 -14.35
CA LYS A 160 -5.61 -20.17 -14.05
C LYS A 160 -6.49 -21.31 -13.57
N CYS A 161 -7.60 -21.01 -12.90
CA CYS A 161 -8.41 -22.01 -12.20
C CYS A 161 -9.80 -22.20 -12.83
N ALA A 162 -10.36 -21.18 -13.50
CA ALA A 162 -11.74 -21.25 -14.02
C ALA A 162 -11.98 -22.37 -15.04
N GLY A 163 -10.94 -22.79 -15.77
CA GLY A 163 -11.04 -23.91 -16.73
C GLY A 163 -11.47 -25.24 -16.10
N CYS A 164 -11.14 -25.45 -14.81
CA CYS A 164 -11.53 -26.64 -14.05
C CYS A 164 -12.58 -26.35 -12.96
N HIS A 165 -12.74 -25.09 -12.57
CA HIS A 165 -13.62 -24.64 -11.50
C HIS A 165 -14.77 -23.77 -12.05
N THR A 166 -15.69 -24.44 -12.76
CA THR A 166 -16.80 -23.82 -13.48
C THR A 166 -18.13 -23.75 -12.69
N GLY A 167 -18.14 -24.18 -11.42
CA GLY A 167 -19.38 -24.28 -10.62
C GLY A 167 -20.33 -25.41 -11.07
N GLY A 168 -19.82 -26.39 -11.83
CA GLY A 168 -20.57 -27.54 -12.33
C GLY A 168 -20.54 -28.76 -11.39
N SER A 169 -21.12 -29.87 -11.84
CA SER A 169 -21.22 -31.13 -11.07
C SER A 169 -19.87 -31.80 -10.75
N LEU A 170 -18.81 -31.46 -11.48
CA LEU A 170 -17.45 -31.99 -11.27
C LEU A 170 -16.58 -31.08 -10.38
N SER A 171 -16.96 -29.82 -10.21
CA SER A 171 -16.29 -28.86 -9.34
C SER A 171 -17.29 -27.80 -8.90
N PRO A 172 -17.80 -27.87 -7.65
CA PRO A 172 -18.81 -26.92 -7.16
C PRO A 172 -18.25 -25.51 -6.95
N LEU A 173 -16.92 -25.34 -7.07
CA LEU A 173 -16.26 -24.05 -6.92
C LEU A 173 -16.32 -23.27 -8.24
N ASN A 174 -16.66 -21.99 -8.15
CA ASN A 174 -16.62 -21.04 -9.26
C ASN A 174 -15.76 -19.84 -8.86
N PHE A 175 -14.48 -19.89 -9.23
CA PHE A 175 -13.54 -18.82 -8.90
C PHE A 175 -13.61 -17.62 -9.85
N ALA A 176 -14.30 -17.75 -10.98
CA ALA A 176 -14.43 -16.67 -11.96
C ALA A 176 -15.55 -15.68 -11.63
N GLY A 177 -16.49 -16.05 -10.75
CA GLY A 177 -17.77 -15.35 -10.67
C GLY A 177 -18.29 -14.95 -9.29
N ASN A 178 -17.66 -15.37 -8.18
CA ASN A 178 -18.25 -15.04 -6.86
C ASN A 178 -17.26 -15.13 -5.69
N TYR A 179 -16.92 -13.96 -5.13
CA TYR A 179 -16.21 -13.79 -3.85
C TYR A 179 -16.82 -14.60 -2.70
N ALA A 180 -18.13 -14.81 -2.65
CA ALA A 180 -18.73 -15.61 -1.59
C ALA A 180 -18.25 -17.08 -1.59
N SER A 181 -17.82 -17.62 -2.74
CA SER A 181 -17.41 -19.03 -2.84
C SER A 181 -16.05 -19.31 -2.20
N ILE A 182 -15.15 -18.33 -2.22
CA ILE A 182 -13.81 -18.45 -1.62
C ILE A 182 -13.87 -18.34 -0.09
N LEU A 183 -14.89 -17.69 0.47
CA LEU A 183 -15.10 -17.59 1.92
C LEU A 183 -15.74 -18.84 2.54
N LEU A 184 -16.32 -19.74 1.74
CA LEU A 184 -16.95 -20.95 2.25
C LEU A 184 -15.92 -21.85 2.96
N PRO A 185 -16.29 -22.60 4.01
CA PRO A 185 -15.39 -23.55 4.65
C PRO A 185 -14.88 -24.61 3.65
N ALA A 186 -13.58 -24.88 3.67
CA ALA A 186 -12.99 -25.92 2.85
C ALA A 186 -13.49 -27.31 3.29
N THR A 187 -13.93 -28.13 2.32
CA THR A 187 -14.41 -29.49 2.58
C THR A 187 -13.31 -30.55 2.46
N TYR A 188 -12.09 -30.15 2.09
CA TYR A 188 -10.98 -31.06 1.84
C TYR A 188 -10.23 -31.35 3.15
N PRO A 189 -9.94 -32.62 3.51
CA PRO A 189 -9.39 -32.98 4.81
C PRO A 189 -8.06 -32.31 5.17
N THR A 190 -7.19 -32.04 4.17
CA THR A 190 -5.90 -31.37 4.41
C THR A 190 -6.04 -29.87 4.66
N CYS A 191 -7.24 -29.31 4.48
CA CYS A 191 -7.56 -27.91 4.68
C CYS A 191 -8.54 -27.68 5.83
N ALA A 192 -8.59 -28.60 6.81
CA ALA A 192 -9.53 -28.51 7.91
C ALA A 192 -9.36 -27.17 8.67
N GLY A 193 -10.45 -26.40 8.75
CA GLY A 193 -10.46 -25.09 9.43
C GLY A 193 -10.09 -23.90 8.53
N LEU A 194 -9.76 -24.11 7.26
CA LEU A 194 -9.48 -23.05 6.30
C LEU A 194 -10.73 -22.66 5.49
N SER A 195 -10.71 -21.44 4.95
CA SER A 195 -11.62 -21.05 3.87
C SER A 195 -11.25 -21.80 2.58
N THR A 196 -12.20 -21.85 1.64
CA THR A 196 -11.98 -22.44 0.33
C THR A 196 -10.85 -21.73 -0.41
N GLY A 197 -10.79 -20.40 -0.35
CA GLY A 197 -9.71 -19.60 -0.93
C GLY A 197 -8.34 -19.95 -0.34
N ALA A 198 -8.23 -19.98 1.00
CA ALA A 198 -6.99 -20.36 1.67
C ALA A 198 -6.55 -21.81 1.36
N CYS A 199 -7.51 -22.72 1.26
CA CYS A 199 -7.25 -24.10 0.88
C CYS A 199 -6.71 -24.23 -0.55
N VAL A 200 -7.20 -23.39 -1.48
CA VAL A 200 -6.72 -23.39 -2.87
C VAL A 200 -5.25 -23.05 -2.91
N LEU A 201 -4.83 -21.96 -2.25
CA LEU A 201 -3.44 -21.56 -2.23
C LEU A 201 -2.55 -22.63 -1.61
N LEU A 202 -2.95 -23.18 -0.45
CA LEU A 202 -2.21 -24.26 0.21
C LEU A 202 -2.01 -25.48 -0.71
N ARG A 203 -3.06 -25.87 -1.44
CA ARG A 203 -2.98 -27.00 -2.37
C ARG A 203 -2.14 -26.69 -3.60
N VAL A 204 -2.18 -25.45 -4.08
CA VAL A 204 -1.34 -24.97 -5.18
C VAL A 204 0.15 -24.98 -4.77
N GLN A 205 0.48 -24.44 -3.60
CA GLN A 205 1.85 -24.43 -3.04
C GLN A 205 2.40 -25.85 -2.81
N ASN A 206 1.54 -26.79 -2.41
CA ASN A 206 1.92 -28.20 -2.23
C ASN A 206 2.01 -28.98 -3.56
N GLY A 207 1.69 -28.35 -4.71
CA GLY A 207 1.65 -29.03 -6.00
C GLY A 207 0.52 -30.04 -6.14
N ASP A 208 -0.51 -29.95 -5.30
CA ASP A 208 -1.70 -30.83 -5.30
C ASP A 208 -2.75 -30.39 -6.34
N MET A 209 -2.55 -29.25 -6.99
CA MET A 209 -3.42 -28.67 -8.01
C MET A 209 -2.61 -28.12 -9.19
N PRO A 210 -3.05 -28.37 -10.44
CA PRO A 210 -4.20 -29.17 -10.83
C PRO A 210 -3.91 -30.69 -10.78
N PHE A 211 -4.95 -31.49 -10.46
CA PHE A 211 -4.81 -32.94 -10.32
C PHE A 211 -4.49 -33.62 -11.66
N GLY A 212 -3.32 -34.26 -11.72
CA GLY A 212 -3.02 -35.31 -12.69
C GLY A 212 -2.35 -34.92 -14.01
N ALA A 213 -2.02 -33.65 -14.26
CA ALA A 213 -1.33 -33.30 -15.51
C ALA A 213 -0.66 -31.91 -15.57
N GLY A 214 -0.55 -31.20 -14.44
CA GLY A 214 -0.13 -29.79 -14.46
C GLY A 214 -1.04 -28.91 -15.33
N CYS A 215 -0.64 -27.68 -15.58
CA CYS A 215 -1.53 -26.62 -16.07
C CYS A 215 -2.00 -26.84 -17.50
N SER A 216 -1.10 -27.41 -18.33
CA SER A 216 -1.32 -27.60 -19.76
C SER A 216 -1.85 -29.00 -20.11
N GLY A 217 -1.86 -29.93 -19.15
CA GLY A 217 -2.07 -31.34 -19.44
C GLY A 217 -0.81 -32.09 -19.85
N ASP A 218 0.34 -31.41 -19.92
CA ASP A 218 1.64 -31.94 -20.31
C ASP A 218 2.73 -31.60 -19.26
N PRO A 219 3.08 -32.56 -18.39
CA PRO A 219 4.10 -32.39 -17.35
C PRO A 219 5.50 -32.00 -17.87
N VAL A 220 5.78 -32.21 -19.16
CA VAL A 220 7.04 -31.81 -19.79
C VAL A 220 6.99 -30.35 -20.23
N ALA A 221 5.83 -29.89 -20.69
CA ALA A 221 5.59 -28.48 -21.05
C ALA A 221 5.51 -27.56 -19.83
N ASP A 222 5.07 -28.10 -18.69
CA ASP A 222 4.93 -27.36 -17.44
C ASP A 222 6.27 -27.07 -16.72
N ALA A 223 7.40 -27.56 -17.27
CA ALA A 223 8.79 -27.17 -16.96
C ALA A 223 9.18 -27.07 -15.46
N GLY A 224 8.48 -27.75 -14.56
CA GLY A 224 8.73 -27.68 -13.12
C GLY A 224 7.96 -26.59 -12.37
N ASN A 225 6.87 -26.05 -12.94
CA ASN A 225 5.88 -25.22 -12.25
C ASN A 225 4.63 -26.05 -11.88
N PRO A 226 4.65 -26.80 -10.77
CA PRO A 226 3.51 -27.61 -10.34
C PRO A 226 2.36 -26.78 -9.80
N SER A 227 2.58 -25.51 -9.43
CA SER A 227 1.57 -24.61 -8.86
C SER A 227 0.75 -23.88 -9.93
N CYS A 228 1.19 -23.87 -11.18
CA CYS A 228 0.51 -23.18 -12.29
C CYS A 228 0.34 -21.67 -12.12
N LEU A 229 1.03 -21.12 -11.12
CA LEU A 229 1.10 -19.72 -10.80
C LEU A 229 2.55 -19.25 -10.93
N THR A 230 2.78 -18.00 -11.33
CA THR A 230 4.09 -17.36 -11.14
C THR A 230 4.38 -17.16 -9.65
N ALA A 231 5.60 -16.74 -9.29
CA ALA A 231 5.90 -16.35 -7.91
C ALA A 231 5.01 -15.17 -7.49
N GLN A 232 4.97 -14.12 -8.31
CA GLN A 232 4.07 -12.97 -8.17
C GLN A 232 2.60 -13.36 -7.95
N GLU A 233 2.04 -14.26 -8.78
CA GLU A 233 0.66 -14.71 -8.62
C GLU A 233 0.43 -15.45 -7.29
N GLN A 234 1.46 -16.12 -6.74
CA GLN A 234 1.38 -16.75 -5.42
C GLN A 234 1.47 -15.72 -4.29
N ASP A 235 2.33 -14.73 -4.44
CA ASP A 235 2.55 -13.68 -3.44
C ASP A 235 1.33 -12.75 -3.34
N THR A 236 0.72 -12.36 -4.46
CA THR A 236 -0.57 -11.63 -4.48
C THR A 236 -1.65 -12.38 -3.71
N LEU A 237 -1.79 -13.70 -3.96
CA LEU A 237 -2.77 -14.52 -3.26
C LEU A 237 -2.45 -14.66 -1.77
N GLN A 238 -1.17 -14.80 -1.40
CA GLN A 238 -0.73 -14.94 -0.02
C GLN A 238 -0.93 -13.64 0.77
N HIS A 239 -0.53 -12.50 0.23
CA HIS A 239 -0.77 -11.19 0.84
C HIS A 239 -2.26 -10.88 1.01
N TRP A 240 -3.09 -11.21 0.02
CA TRP A 240 -4.54 -11.08 0.15
C TRP A 240 -5.13 -11.97 1.26
N LEU A 241 -4.64 -13.20 1.40
CA LEU A 241 -5.05 -14.09 2.51
C LEU A 241 -4.63 -13.52 3.87
N ASP A 242 -3.40 -13.03 3.98
CA ASP A 242 -2.85 -12.45 5.22
C ASP A 242 -3.57 -11.15 5.60
N ALA A 243 -4.07 -10.41 4.61
CA ALA A 243 -4.94 -9.24 4.78
C ALA A 243 -6.38 -9.59 5.20
N GLY A 244 -6.71 -10.87 5.39
CA GLY A 244 -8.05 -11.30 5.82
C GLY A 244 -9.06 -11.41 4.68
N MET A 245 -8.57 -11.57 3.44
CA MET A 245 -9.38 -11.80 2.24
C MET A 245 -10.40 -10.69 1.93
N PRO A 246 -10.05 -9.40 1.87
CA PRO A 246 -11.00 -8.33 1.51
C PRO A 246 -11.56 -8.51 0.08
N GLU A 247 -12.78 -8.02 -0.17
CA GLU A 247 -13.49 -8.13 -1.47
C GLU A 247 -12.97 -7.15 -2.52
#